data_AF-A0A0A1GWS9-F1
#
_entry.id   AF-A0A0A1GWS9-F1
#
_cell.length_a   1.000
_cell.length_b   1.000
_cell.length_c   1.000
_cell.angle_alpha   90.00
_cell.angle_beta   90.00
_cell.angle_gamma   90.00
#
_symmetry.space_group_name_H-M   'P 1'
#
loop_
_entity.id
_entity.type
_entity.pdbx_description
1 polymer ?
#
loop_
_entity_poly.entity_id
_entity_poly.type
_entity_poly.pdbx_seq_one_letter_code
_entity_poly.pdbx_strand_id
1 'polypeptide(L)'
;MKMDIISVKSKLQSIQNIMNMYPQDSTEFSRAAREYTNLVYQNVKSRDLSLIGNSLKRPLTIEEESKLIVAGVNDQDITGAIDLDLDTKATLKLRAARRKSKMTQQQLAERTNISQSQIAKIESGTVTISLQKWQTLLKATNSKELIKFSV
;
A
#
# COMPACT_ATOMS: atom_id res chain seq x y z
N MET A 1 19.71 -4.81 7.01
CA MET A 1 19.71 -6.16 6.39
C MET A 1 18.60 -6.19 5.37
N LYS A 2 18.88 -6.45 4.10
CA LYS A 2 17.81 -6.61 3.09
C LYS A 2 17.10 -7.93 3.33
N MET A 3 15.77 -7.94 3.34
CA MET A 3 15.02 -9.20 3.35
C MET A 3 14.81 -9.67 1.92
N ASP A 4 14.95 -10.98 1.70
CA ASP A 4 14.61 -11.64 0.45
C ASP A 4 13.19 -12.22 0.49
N ILE A 5 12.63 -12.51 -0.68
CA ILE A 5 11.26 -13.01 -0.81
C ILE A 5 11.06 -14.39 -0.20
N ILE A 6 12.06 -15.26 -0.25
CA ILE A 6 11.96 -16.64 0.25
C ILE A 6 11.81 -16.61 1.76
N SER A 7 12.66 -15.85 2.46
CA SER A 7 12.59 -15.72 3.92
C SER A 7 11.29 -15.07 4.39
N VAL A 8 10.81 -14.02 3.72
CA VAL A 8 9.52 -13.38 4.05
C VAL A 8 8.36 -14.36 3.84
N LYS A 9 8.34 -15.06 2.72
CA LYS A 9 7.29 -16.01 2.37
C LYS A 9 7.21 -17.16 3.37
N SER A 10 8.35 -17.79 3.70
CA SER A 10 8.40 -18.87 4.69
C SER A 10 7.92 -18.39 6.06
N LYS A 11 8.28 -17.16 6.47
CA LYS A 11 7.82 -16.59 7.73
C LYS A 11 6.32 -16.32 7.74
N LEU A 12 5.77 -15.73 6.67
CA LEU A 12 4.33 -15.52 6.52
C LEU A 12 3.54 -16.83 6.58
N GLN A 13 4.02 -17.87 5.88
CA GLN A 13 3.40 -19.19 5.91
C GLN A 13 3.38 -19.77 7.32
N SER A 14 4.50 -19.70 8.05
CA SER A 14 4.57 -20.16 9.43
C SER A 14 3.57 -19.42 10.34
N ILE A 15 3.48 -18.10 10.20
CA ILE A 15 2.56 -17.27 10.98
C ILE A 15 1.11 -17.65 10.68
N GLN A 16 0.73 -17.75 9.40
CA GLN A 16 -0.63 -18.12 8.99
C GLN A 16 -1.01 -19.53 9.45
N ASN A 17 -0.07 -20.48 9.38
CA ASN A 17 -0.30 -21.83 9.89
C ASN A 17 -0.63 -21.83 11.39
N ILE A 18 0.10 -21.04 12.20
CA ILE A 18 -0.22 -20.89 13.63
C ILE A 18 -1.58 -20.24 13.82
N MET A 19 -1.87 -19.15 13.11
CA MET A 19 -3.16 -18.46 13.24
C MET A 19 -4.36 -19.31 12.83
N ASN A 20 -4.17 -20.28 11.92
CA ASN A 20 -5.22 -21.21 11.49
C ASN A 20 -5.38 -22.42 12.43
N MET A 21 -4.29 -22.84 13.09
CA MET A 21 -4.27 -24.03 13.94
C MET A 21 -4.80 -23.76 15.36
N TYR A 22 -4.60 -22.55 15.88
CA TYR A 22 -4.91 -22.22 17.26
C TYR A 22 -6.15 -21.29 17.39
N PRO A 23 -6.97 -21.43 18.46
CA PRO A 23 -8.09 -20.53 18.74
C PRO A 23 -7.68 -19.06 18.85
N GLN A 24 -8.57 -18.12 18.51
CA GLN A 24 -8.26 -16.69 18.49
C GLN A 24 -7.90 -16.10 19.87
N ASP A 25 -8.42 -16.70 20.94
CA ASP A 25 -8.15 -16.34 22.34
C ASP A 25 -6.91 -17.01 22.93
N SER A 26 -6.22 -17.87 22.15
CA SER A 26 -4.99 -18.53 22.58
C SER A 26 -3.78 -17.58 22.61
N THR A 27 -2.77 -17.98 23.38
CA THR A 27 -1.49 -17.27 23.46
C THR A 27 -0.72 -17.37 22.14
N GLU A 28 -0.79 -18.54 21.49
CA GLU A 28 -0.14 -18.84 20.21
C GLU A 28 -0.68 -17.95 19.10
N PHE A 29 -2.01 -17.84 18.98
CA PHE A 29 -2.66 -16.94 18.04
C PHE A 29 -2.27 -15.49 18.32
N SER A 30 -2.36 -15.05 19.57
CA SER A 30 -2.00 -13.69 19.98
C SER A 30 -0.54 -13.34 19.68
N ARG A 31 0.38 -14.30 19.82
CA ARG A 31 1.78 -14.14 19.43
C ARG A 31 1.93 -14.05 17.92
N ALA A 32 1.34 -14.97 17.16
CA ALA A 32 1.41 -14.97 15.70
C ALA A 32 0.79 -13.71 15.08
N ALA A 33 -0.33 -13.21 15.61
CA ALA A 33 -0.97 -11.98 15.16
C ALA A 33 -0.07 -10.73 15.38
N ARG A 34 0.69 -10.69 16.50
CA ARG A 34 1.69 -9.65 16.74
C ARG A 34 2.87 -9.77 15.77
N GLU A 35 3.35 -10.98 15.51
CA GLU A 35 4.40 -11.21 14.51
C GLU A 35 3.96 -10.81 13.11
N TYR A 36 2.73 -11.15 12.72
CA TYR A 36 2.11 -10.70 11.47
C TYR A 36 2.09 -9.18 11.38
N THR A 37 1.58 -8.52 12.43
CA THR A 37 1.52 -7.06 12.51
C THR A 37 2.89 -6.42 12.34
N ASN A 38 3.91 -6.98 13.00
CA ASN A 38 5.28 -6.48 12.93
C ASN A 38 5.91 -6.70 11.55
N LEU A 39 5.67 -7.85 10.93
CA LEU A 39 6.21 -8.18 9.62
C LEU A 39 5.56 -7.35 8.51
N VAL A 40 4.24 -7.22 8.56
CA VAL A 40 3.43 -6.60 7.49
C VAL A 40 3.29 -5.10 7.72
N TYR A 41 2.67 -4.70 8.83
CA TYR A 41 2.17 -3.32 9.00
C TYR A 41 3.23 -2.30 9.40
N GLN A 42 4.39 -2.73 9.87
CA GLN A 42 5.53 -1.83 10.04
C GLN A 42 6.11 -1.38 8.68
N ASN A 43 6.03 -2.24 7.66
CA ASN A 43 6.69 -2.04 6.37
C ASN A 43 5.72 -1.60 5.26
N VAL A 44 4.47 -2.07 5.30
CA VAL A 44 3.43 -1.72 4.33
C VAL A 44 2.19 -1.25 5.09
N LYS A 45 1.61 -0.11 4.68
CA LYS A 45 0.46 0.44 5.40
C LYS A 45 -0.79 -0.41 5.14
N SER A 46 -1.53 -0.71 6.21
CA SER A 46 -2.79 -1.49 6.14
C SER A 46 -3.80 -0.92 5.13
N ARG A 47 -3.92 0.41 5.04
CA ARG A 47 -4.79 1.07 4.06
C ARG A 47 -4.33 0.89 2.62
N ASP A 48 -3.03 0.73 2.38
CA ASP A 48 -2.48 0.49 1.04
C ASP A 48 -2.73 -0.96 0.64
N LEU A 49 -2.55 -1.91 1.57
CA LEU A 49 -2.91 -3.32 1.36
C LEU A 49 -4.42 -3.50 1.11
N SER A 50 -5.27 -2.78 1.84
CA SER A 50 -6.72 -2.80 1.62
C SER A 50 -7.10 -2.25 0.24
N LEU A 51 -6.46 -1.17 -0.21
CA LEU A 51 -6.67 -0.64 -1.56
C LEU A 51 -6.29 -1.68 -2.63
N ILE A 52 -5.15 -2.33 -2.46
CA ILE A 52 -4.66 -3.36 -3.37
C ILE A 52 -5.64 -4.54 -3.42
N GLY A 53 -6.05 -5.09 -2.27
CA GLY A 53 -7.01 -6.19 -2.23
C GLY A 53 -8.35 -5.85 -2.89
N ASN A 54 -8.84 -4.62 -2.68
CA ASN A 54 -10.06 -4.14 -3.31
C ASN A 54 -9.92 -4.02 -4.85
N SER A 55 -8.78 -3.53 -5.33
CA SER A 55 -8.48 -3.44 -6.78
C SER A 55 -8.43 -4.82 -7.43
N LEU A 56 -7.76 -5.79 -6.79
CA LEU A 56 -7.66 -7.17 -7.28
C LEU A 56 -8.99 -7.92 -7.24
N LYS A 57 -9.98 -7.45 -6.47
CA LYS A 57 -11.27 -8.11 -6.22
C LYS A 57 -11.13 -9.53 -5.65
N ARG A 58 -10.01 -9.79 -4.98
CA ARG A 58 -9.69 -11.05 -4.29
C ARG A 58 -8.68 -10.80 -3.17
N PRO A 59 -8.56 -11.72 -2.21
CA PRO A 59 -7.45 -11.69 -1.26
C PRO A 59 -6.09 -11.75 -1.96
N LEU A 60 -5.09 -11.11 -1.34
CA LEU A 60 -3.70 -11.25 -1.73
C LEU A 60 -3.25 -12.70 -1.52
N THR A 61 -2.51 -13.23 -2.48
CA THR A 61 -1.78 -14.49 -2.27
C THR A 61 -0.59 -14.24 -1.33
N ILE A 62 -0.12 -15.28 -0.66
CA ILE A 62 1.10 -15.20 0.18
C ILE A 62 2.29 -14.68 -0.64
N GLU A 63 2.40 -15.12 -1.90
CA GLU A 63 3.45 -14.67 -2.82
C GLU A 63 3.40 -13.15 -3.05
N GLU A 64 2.21 -12.61 -3.34
CA GLU A 64 2.02 -11.17 -3.57
C GLU A 64 2.25 -10.35 -2.30
N GLU A 65 1.73 -10.82 -1.17
CA GLU A 65 1.95 -10.19 0.12
C GLU A 65 3.46 -10.16 0.47
N SER A 66 4.16 -11.26 0.20
CA SER A 66 5.63 -11.34 0.39
C SER A 66 6.37 -10.31 -0.48
N LYS A 67 5.99 -10.17 -1.76
CA LYS A 67 6.57 -9.17 -2.67
C LYS A 67 6.36 -7.75 -2.16
N LEU A 68 5.15 -7.43 -1.70
CA LEU A 68 4.81 -6.12 -1.15
C LEU A 68 5.62 -5.81 0.12
N ILE A 69 5.76 -6.78 1.02
CA ILE A 69 6.56 -6.62 2.26
C ILE A 69 8.03 -6.42 1.92
N VAL A 70 8.61 -7.24 1.03
CA VAL A 70 10.01 -7.09 0.60
C VAL A 70 10.26 -5.72 0.01
N ALA A 71 9.36 -5.23 -0.85
CA ALA A 71 9.45 -3.90 -1.41
C ALA A 71 9.41 -2.83 -0.30
N GLY A 72 8.47 -2.92 0.65
CA GLY A 72 8.36 -1.98 1.77
C GLY A 72 9.57 -1.98 2.70
N VAL A 73 10.06 -3.17 3.10
CA VAL A 73 11.25 -3.34 3.97
C VAL A 73 12.50 -2.74 3.32
N ASN A 74 12.62 -2.86 1.99
CA ASN A 74 13.78 -2.38 1.25
C ASN A 74 13.63 -0.93 0.75
N ASP A 75 12.61 -0.19 1.20
CA ASP A 75 12.29 1.18 0.78
C ASP A 75 12.13 1.32 -0.75
N GLN A 76 11.52 0.31 -1.38
CA GLN A 76 11.25 0.25 -2.82
C GLN A 76 9.80 0.59 -3.13
N ASP A 77 9.55 1.00 -4.38
CA ASP A 77 8.19 1.26 -4.87
C ASP A 77 7.34 -0.03 -4.87
N ILE A 78 6.40 -0.14 -3.93
CA ILE A 78 5.50 -1.29 -3.79
C ILE A 78 4.58 -1.48 -5.01
N THR A 79 4.37 -0.42 -5.83
CA THR A 79 3.46 -0.49 -6.98
C THR A 79 4.03 -1.29 -8.16
N GLY A 80 5.35 -1.53 -8.15
CA GLY A 80 6.04 -2.41 -9.09
C GLY A 80 6.24 -3.83 -8.57
N ALA A 81 5.86 -4.12 -7.33
CA ALA A 81 6.11 -5.43 -6.71
C ALA A 81 5.14 -6.51 -7.22
N ILE A 82 3.94 -6.11 -7.64
CA ILE A 82 2.89 -6.98 -8.18
C ILE A 82 2.17 -6.28 -9.34
N ASP A 83 1.43 -7.05 -10.12
CA ASP A 83 0.65 -6.49 -11.22
C ASP A 83 -0.62 -5.79 -10.67
N LEU A 84 -0.74 -4.50 -10.97
CA LEU A 84 -1.82 -3.62 -10.54
C LEU A 84 -2.24 -2.75 -11.71
N ASP A 85 -3.52 -2.41 -11.76
CA ASP A 85 -4.05 -1.45 -12.71
C ASP A 85 -3.43 -0.05 -12.49
N LEU A 86 -3.48 0.77 -13.54
CA LEU A 86 -2.85 2.09 -13.55
C LEU A 86 -3.45 3.05 -12.50
N ASP A 87 -4.75 2.97 -12.24
CA ASP A 87 -5.42 3.84 -11.27
C ASP A 87 -4.97 3.49 -9.84
N THR A 88 -4.85 2.20 -9.52
CA THR A 88 -4.34 1.74 -8.24
C THR A 88 -2.87 2.14 -8.04
N LYS A 89 -2.03 1.96 -9.08
CA LYS A 89 -0.63 2.42 -9.05
C LYS A 89 -0.56 3.94 -8.81
N ALA A 90 -1.33 4.74 -9.55
CA ALA A 90 -1.36 6.19 -9.38
C ALA A 90 -1.83 6.62 -7.98
N THR A 91 -2.85 5.96 -7.45
CA THR A 91 -3.39 6.20 -6.11
C THR A 91 -2.34 5.94 -5.02
N LEU A 92 -1.66 4.78 -5.09
CA LEU A 92 -0.59 4.42 -4.15
C LEU A 92 0.57 5.42 -4.22
N LYS A 93 0.96 5.84 -5.43
CA LYS A 93 2.00 6.85 -5.63
C LYS A 93 1.60 8.21 -5.05
N LEU A 94 0.36 8.63 -5.24
CA LEU A 94 -0.15 9.87 -4.64
C LEU A 94 -0.09 9.81 -3.11
N ARG A 95 -0.57 8.72 -2.50
CA ARG A 95 -0.51 8.51 -1.05
C ARG A 95 0.94 8.54 -0.53
N ALA A 96 1.85 7.85 -1.21
CA ALA A 96 3.27 7.81 -0.86
C ALA A 96 3.90 9.21 -0.95
N ALA A 97 3.71 9.90 -2.07
CA ALA A 97 4.21 11.25 -2.31
C ALA A 97 3.68 12.25 -1.27
N ARG A 98 2.38 12.24 -1.00
CA ARG A 98 1.75 13.11 0.01
C ARG A 98 2.34 12.88 1.40
N ARG A 99 2.51 11.61 1.81
CA ARG A 99 3.12 11.25 3.11
C ARG A 99 4.59 11.66 3.20
N LYS A 100 5.37 11.46 2.15
CA LYS A 100 6.78 11.88 2.05
C LYS A 100 6.91 13.39 2.21
N SER A 101 5.97 14.15 1.66
CA SER A 101 5.87 15.61 1.82
C SER A 101 5.17 16.06 3.11
N LYS A 102 4.85 15.13 4.03
CA LYS A 102 4.15 15.38 5.31
C LYS A 102 2.85 16.18 5.16
N MET A 103 2.18 16.03 4.02
CA MET A 103 0.94 16.76 3.72
C MET A 103 -0.30 15.99 4.20
N THR A 104 -1.29 16.71 4.72
CA THR A 104 -2.64 16.16 4.95
C THR A 104 -3.46 16.15 3.65
N GLN A 105 -4.57 15.40 3.63
CA GLN A 105 -5.50 15.46 2.50
C GLN A 105 -6.10 16.87 2.33
N GLN A 106 -6.34 17.58 3.44
CA GLN A 106 -6.82 18.95 3.45
C GLN A 106 -5.81 19.92 2.80
N GLN A 107 -4.52 19.79 3.13
CA GLN A 107 -3.48 20.61 2.51
C GLN A 107 -3.31 20.31 1.01
N LEU A 108 -3.51 19.07 0.57
CA LEU A 108 -3.53 18.73 -0.85
C LEU A 108 -4.74 19.34 -1.56
N ALA A 109 -5.91 19.28 -0.94
CA ALA A 109 -7.13 19.91 -1.41
C ALA A 109 -6.95 21.42 -1.65
N GLU A 110 -6.41 22.12 -0.66
CA GLU A 110 -6.12 23.57 -0.73
C GLU A 110 -5.19 23.93 -1.88
N ARG A 111 -4.16 23.10 -2.17
CA ARG A 111 -3.22 23.37 -3.27
C ARG A 111 -3.76 23.09 -4.66
N THR A 112 -4.80 22.26 -4.77
CA THR A 112 -5.29 21.77 -6.07
C THR A 112 -6.68 22.29 -6.42
N ASN A 113 -7.30 23.06 -5.53
CA ASN A 113 -8.69 23.50 -5.65
C ASN A 113 -9.66 22.30 -5.86
N ILE A 114 -9.36 21.17 -5.21
CA ILE A 114 -10.19 19.96 -5.18
C ILE A 114 -10.67 19.81 -3.74
N SER A 115 -11.94 19.46 -3.51
CA SER A 115 -12.43 19.33 -2.14
C SER A 115 -11.75 18.18 -1.40
N GLN A 116 -11.56 18.30 -0.08
CA GLN A 116 -10.97 17.23 0.73
C GLN A 116 -11.76 15.92 0.63
N SER A 117 -13.10 15.98 0.51
CA SER A 117 -13.94 14.81 0.27
C SER A 117 -13.62 14.12 -1.06
N GLN A 118 -13.37 14.88 -2.13
CA GLN A 118 -12.93 14.32 -3.41
C GLN A 118 -11.53 13.71 -3.30
N ILE A 119 -10.59 14.37 -2.62
CA ILE A 119 -9.26 13.80 -2.35
C ILE A 119 -9.38 12.47 -1.59
N ALA A 120 -10.25 12.39 -0.59
CA ALA A 120 -10.47 11.15 0.15
C ALA A 120 -11.03 10.02 -0.74
N LYS A 121 -11.99 10.32 -1.63
CA LYS A 121 -12.57 9.37 -2.59
C LYS A 121 -11.55 8.88 -3.63
N ILE A 122 -10.67 9.78 -4.08
CA ILE A 122 -9.58 9.45 -4.99
C ILE A 122 -8.57 8.57 -4.27
N GLU A 123 -8.10 8.99 -3.08
CA GLU A 123 -7.13 8.20 -2.33
C GLU A 123 -7.71 6.86 -1.89
N SER A 124 -9.02 6.69 -1.70
CA SER A 124 -9.64 5.39 -1.42
C SER A 124 -9.81 4.49 -2.65
N GLY A 125 -9.50 4.97 -3.86
CA GLY A 125 -9.71 4.23 -5.11
C GLY A 125 -11.19 4.06 -5.49
N THR A 126 -12.09 4.85 -4.88
CA THR A 126 -13.54 4.74 -5.14
C THR A 126 -14.00 5.55 -6.36
N VAL A 127 -13.13 6.41 -6.89
CA VAL A 127 -13.41 7.27 -8.04
C VAL A 127 -12.21 7.27 -8.97
N THR A 128 -12.45 6.97 -10.25
CA THR A 128 -11.49 7.20 -11.33
C THR A 128 -11.51 8.67 -11.75
N ILE A 129 -10.33 9.22 -12.05
CA ILE A 129 -10.17 10.61 -12.49
C ILE A 129 -9.35 10.68 -13.77
N SER A 130 -9.44 11.80 -14.48
CA SER A 130 -8.66 12.00 -15.71
C SER A 130 -7.16 12.09 -15.43
N LEU A 131 -6.35 11.76 -16.44
CA LEU A 131 -4.89 11.91 -16.40
C LEU A 131 -4.45 13.33 -15.98
N GLN A 132 -5.15 14.35 -16.48
CA GLN A 132 -4.88 15.74 -16.12
C GLN A 132 -5.05 15.98 -14.61
N LYS A 133 -6.10 15.42 -13.99
CA LYS A 133 -6.29 15.51 -12.53
C LYS A 133 -5.20 14.76 -11.76
N TRP A 134 -4.81 13.57 -12.23
CA TRP A 134 -3.67 12.84 -11.65
C TRP A 134 -2.39 13.67 -11.67
N GLN A 135 -2.06 14.28 -12.81
CA GLN A 135 -0.89 15.16 -12.94
C GLN A 135 -0.94 16.35 -11.99
N THR A 136 -2.10 17.02 -11.88
CA THR A 136 -2.29 18.14 -10.94
C THR A 136 -2.04 17.71 -9.49
N LEU A 137 -2.63 16.60 -9.06
CA LEU A 137 -2.47 16.07 -7.70
C LEU A 137 -1.02 15.72 -7.39
N LEU A 138 -0.36 14.99 -8.28
CA LEU A 138 1.03 14.55 -8.08
C LEU A 138 1.99 15.74 -8.06
N LYS A 139 1.85 16.70 -8.98
CA LYS A 139 2.66 17.92 -8.99
C LYS A 139 2.51 18.70 -7.68
N ALA A 140 1.30 18.81 -7.13
CA ALA A 140 1.03 19.53 -5.89
C ALA A 140 1.71 18.92 -4.64
N THR A 141 2.09 17.65 -4.70
CA THR A 141 2.85 17.00 -3.62
C THR A 141 4.33 17.40 -3.58
N ASN A 142 4.87 18.09 -4.60
CA ASN A 142 6.29 18.40 -4.74
C ASN A 142 7.24 17.18 -4.68
N SER A 143 6.72 15.96 -4.88
CA SER A 143 7.57 14.77 -4.94
C SER A 143 8.33 14.74 -6.28
N LYS A 144 9.65 14.55 -6.21
CA LYS A 144 10.53 14.39 -7.40
C LYS A 144 10.23 13.12 -8.20
N GLU A 145 9.42 12.21 -7.65
CA GLU A 145 8.90 11.04 -8.35
C GLU A 145 7.76 11.43 -9.28
N LEU A 146 8.10 12.16 -10.36
CA LEU A 146 7.20 12.34 -11.49
C LEU A 146 6.96 10.96 -12.11
N ILE A 147 5.69 10.53 -12.11
CA ILE A 147 5.30 9.29 -12.77
C ILE A 147 5.64 9.42 -14.25
N LYS A 148 6.67 8.70 -14.70
CA LYS A 148 6.84 8.36 -16.11
C LYS A 148 5.75 7.37 -16.45
N PHE A 149 4.60 7.87 -16.89
CA PHE A 149 3.65 7.05 -17.64
C PHE A 149 4.30 6.83 -19.00
N SER A 150 5.00 5.71 -19.18
CA SER A 150 5.43 5.29 -20.51
C SER A 150 4.17 5.00 -21.30
N VAL A 151 3.92 5.83 -22.33
CA VAL A 151 2.94 5.58 -23.39
C VAL A 151 3.47 4.46 -24.28
#